data_AF-A0A2E6M0B6-F1
#
_entry.id   AF-A0A2E6M0B6-F1
#
_cell.length_a   1.000
_cell.length_b   1.000
_cell.length_c   1.000
_cell.angle_alpha   90.00
_cell.angle_beta   90.00
_cell.angle_gamma   90.00
#
_symmetry.space_group_name_H-M   'P 1'
#
loop_
_entity.id
_entity.type
_entity.pdbx_description
1 polymer ?
#
loop_
_entity_poly.entity_id
_entity_poly.type
_entity_poly.pdbx_seq_one_letter_code
_entity_poly.pdbx_strand_id
1 'polypeptide(L)' 'MEQTQEIKQVQRNWLGIISSIAFFFGSMLFLPSFADYATIGVWLFMLGSALMFIDVTGLANKSD' A
#
# COMPACT_ATOMS: atom_id res chain seq x y z
N MET A 1 -10.70 27.51 2.45
CA MET A 1 -10.52 27.17 1.02
C MET A 1 -9.13 26.61 0.70
N GLU A 2 -8.23 26.50 1.68
CA GLU A 2 -6.89 25.90 1.53
C GLU A 2 -6.88 24.37 1.76
N GLN A 3 -7.68 23.86 2.71
CA GLN A 3 -7.76 22.41 3.02
C GLN A 3 -8.33 21.53 1.89
N THR A 4 -9.04 22.10 0.91
CA THR A 4 -9.68 21.34 -0.18
C THR A 4 -8.67 20.90 -1.26
N GLN A 5 -7.49 21.53 -1.33
CA GLN A 5 -6.45 21.20 -2.33
C GLN A 5 -5.60 20.00 -1.89
N GLU A 6 -5.31 19.88 -0.58
CA GLU A 6 -4.59 18.72 -0.01
C GLU A 6 -5.33 17.39 -0.27
N ILE A 7 -6.67 17.41 -0.19
CA ILE A 7 -7.52 16.23 -0.43
C ILE A 7 -7.53 15.83 -1.92
N LYS A 8 -7.31 16.78 -2.84
CA LYS A 8 -7.28 16.48 -4.28
C LYS A 8 -6.03 15.72 -4.70
N GLN A 9 -4.89 15.87 -4.00
CA GLN A 9 -3.63 15.17 -4.26
C GLN A 9 -3.61 13.70 -3.76
N VAL A 10 -4.62 13.27 -2.99
CA VAL A 10 -5.00 11.84 -2.86
C VAL A 10 -5.58 11.32 -4.19
N GLN A 11 -5.02 11.82 -5.30
CA GLN A 11 -5.53 11.83 -6.66
C GLN A 11 -5.31 10.48 -7.30
N ARG A 12 -6.08 9.47 -6.87
CA ARG A 12 -6.33 8.28 -7.69
C ARG A 12 -5.05 7.52 -8.09
N ASN A 13 -4.07 7.45 -7.19
CA ASN A 13 -2.93 6.58 -7.41
C ASN A 13 -3.35 5.14 -7.09
N TRP A 14 -3.92 4.48 -8.10
CA TRP A 14 -4.39 3.11 -8.00
C TRP A 14 -3.29 2.16 -7.51
N LEU A 15 -2.02 2.46 -7.84
CA LEU A 15 -0.87 1.77 -7.26
C LEU A 15 -0.90 1.91 -5.74
N GLY A 16 -0.77 3.11 -5.18
CA GLY A 16 -0.82 3.34 -3.74
C GLY A 16 -2.02 2.72 -3.02
N ILE A 17 -3.21 2.73 -3.62
CA ILE A 17 -4.41 2.07 -3.07
C ILE A 17 -4.24 0.54 -3.04
N ILE A 18 -3.83 -0.06 -4.16
CA ILE A 18 -3.60 -1.51 -4.26
C ILE A 18 -2.48 -1.95 -3.31
N SER A 19 -1.38 -1.20 -3.24
CA SER A 19 -0.27 -1.43 -2.32
C SER A 19 -0.74 -1.45 -0.87
N SER A 20 -1.52 -0.44 -0.47
CA SER A 20 -2.01 -0.27 0.90
C SER A 20 -2.98 -1.38 1.29
N ILE A 21 -3.87 -1.78 0.37
CA ILE A 21 -4.80 -2.90 0.59
C ILE A 21 -4.02 -4.21 0.73
N ALA A 22 -3.07 -4.50 -0.17
CA ALA A 22 -2.25 -5.70 -0.09
C ALA A 22 -1.43 -5.76 1.20
N PHE A 23 -0.83 -4.64 1.60
CA PHE A 23 -0.10 -4.50 2.87
C PHE A 23 -1.01 -4.75 4.08
N PHE A 24 -2.17 -4.10 4.12
CA PHE A 24 -3.13 -4.22 5.21
C PHE A 24 -3.62 -5.67 5.38
N PHE A 25 -4.11 -6.30 4.31
CA PHE A 25 -4.57 -7.70 4.38
C PHE A 25 -3.42 -8.67 4.64
N GLY A 26 -2.25 -8.47 4.04
CA GLY A 26 -1.05 -9.24 4.33
C GLY A 26 -0.68 -9.20 5.82
N SER A 27 -0.79 -8.02 6.45
CA SER A 27 -0.56 -7.87 7.88
C SER A 27 -1.60 -8.58 8.76
N MET A 28 -2.87 -8.62 8.31
CA MET A 28 -3.96 -9.27 9.04
C MET A 28 -3.78 -10.79 9.10
N LEU A 29 -3.12 -11.38 8.10
CA LEU A 29 -2.83 -12.81 8.08
C LEU A 29 -1.76 -13.24 9.10
N PHE A 30 -1.08 -12.29 9.76
CA PHE A 30 -0.21 -12.60 10.90
C PHE A 30 -0.99 -12.81 12.21
N LEU A 31 -2.31 -12.62 12.23
CA LEU A 31 -3.11 -12.97 13.40
C LEU A 31 -3.06 -14.48 13.65
N PRO A 32 -3.06 -14.92 14.93
CA PRO A 32 -2.97 -16.34 15.29
C PRO A 32 -4.07 -17.20 14.65
N SER A 33 -5.25 -16.63 14.46
CA SER A 33 -6.39 -17.31 13.83
C SER A 33 -6.20 -17.64 12.35
N PHE A 34 -5.21 -17.04 11.68
CA PHE A 34 -4.89 -17.26 10.26
C PHE A 34 -3.49 -17.87 10.07
N ALA A 35 -2.94 -18.52 11.10
CA ALA A 35 -1.59 -19.08 11.08
C ALA A 35 -1.34 -20.04 9.89
N ASP A 36 -2.36 -20.80 9.47
CA ASP A 36 -2.28 -21.69 8.30
C ASP A 36 -2.05 -20.93 6.98
N TYR A 37 -2.44 -19.65 6.93
CA TYR A 37 -2.26 -18.76 5.79
C TYR A 37 -1.07 -17.81 5.96
N ALA A 38 -0.26 -17.96 7.01
CA ALA A 38 0.84 -17.04 7.32
C ALA A 38 1.81 -16.88 6.15
N THR A 39 2.12 -17.95 5.42
CA THR A 39 2.99 -17.88 4.23
C THR A 39 2.41 -16.95 3.15
N ILE A 40 1.10 -17.03 2.89
CA ILE A 40 0.41 -16.15 1.93
C ILE A 40 0.41 -14.70 2.46
N GLY A 41 0.20 -14.52 3.77
CA GLY A 41 0.28 -13.23 4.45
C GLY A 41 1.64 -12.55 4.27
N VAL A 42 2.73 -13.30 4.46
CA VAL A 42 4.11 -12.83 4.28
C VAL A 42 4.33 -12.35 2.84
N TRP A 43 3.88 -13.10 1.83
CA TRP A 43 4.00 -12.69 0.43
C TRP A 43 3.19 -11.43 0.11
N LEU A 44 1.92 -11.36 0.56
CA LEU A 44 1.09 -10.16 0.38
C LEU A 44 1.72 -8.94 1.07
N PHE A 45 2.25 -9.12 2.28
CA PHE A 45 2.88 -8.08 3.06
C PHE A 45 4.16 -7.56 2.40
N MET A 46 5.05 -8.46 1.96
CA MET A 46 6.29 -8.07 1.26
C MET A 46 6.00 -7.36 -0.06
N LEU A 47 5.10 -7.90 -0.89
CA LEU A 47 4.74 -7.30 -2.16
C LEU A 47 4.00 -5.96 -1.98
N GLY A 48 3.06 -5.89 -1.04
CA GLY A 48 2.35 -4.65 -0.70
C GLY A 48 3.30 -3.56 -0.19
N SER A 49 4.27 -3.93 0.66
CA SER A 49 5.30 -3.00 1.15
C SER A 49 6.20 -2.51 0.03
N ALA A 50 6.64 -3.40 -0.88
CA ALA A 50 7.48 -3.03 -2.01
C ALA A 50 6.75 -2.09 -2.98
N LEU A 51 5.48 -2.38 -3.29
CA LEU A 51 4.65 -1.53 -4.13
C LEU A 51 4.38 -0.17 -3.48
N MET A 52 4.17 -0.12 -2.17
CA MET A 52 4.00 1.15 -1.43
C MET A 52 5.31 1.95 -1.44
N PHE A 53 6.46 1.29 -1.31
CA PHE A 53 7.76 1.94 -1.41
C PHE A 53 8.00 2.52 -2.80
N ILE A 54 7.69 1.76 -3.86
CA ILE A 54 7.77 2.24 -5.26
C ILE A 54 6.77 3.37 -5.50
N ASP A 55 5.58 3.33 -4.91
CA ASP A 55 4.60 4.40 -5.02
C ASP A 55 5.16 5.72 -4.44
N VAL A 56 5.68 5.66 -3.22
CA VAL A 56 6.23 6.82 -2.50
C VAL A 56 7.52 7.33 -3.17
N THR A 57 8.41 6.45 -3.61
CA THR A 57 9.70 6.83 -4.23
C THR A 57 9.58 7.12 -5.72
N GLY A 58 8.67 6.46 -6.44
CA GLY A 58 8.40 6.66 -7.86
C GLY A 58 7.61 7.93 -8.14
N LEU A 59 6.77 8.38 -7.21
CA LEU A 59 6.22 9.74 -7.22
C LEU A 59 7.33 10.81 -7.15
N ALA A 60 8.50 10.50 -6.56
CA ALA A 60 9.64 11.43 -6.54
C ALA A 60 10.37 11.53 -7.89
N ASN A 61 10.10 10.62 -8.85
CA ASN A 61 10.69 10.64 -10.20
C ASN A 61 9.73 11.16 -11.27
N LYS A 62 8.51 11.57 -10.92
CA LYS A 62 7.58 12.23 -11.84
C LYS A 62 7.79 13.75 -11.81
N SER A 63 9.00 14.17 -12.17
CA SER A 63 9.31 15.52 -12.62
C SER A 63 9.42 15.48 -14.14
N ASP A 64 8.29 15.57 -14.83
CA ASP A 64 8.10 16.06 -16.21
C ASP A 64 6.61 16.22 -16.49
#